data_AF-A0A0E0B9K1-F1
#
_entry.id   AF-A0A0E0B9K1-F1
#
_cell.length_a   1.000
_cell.length_b   1.000
_cell.length_c   1.000
_cell.angle_alpha   90.00
_cell.angle_beta   90.00
_cell.angle_gamma   90.00
#
_symmetry.space_group_name_H-M   'P 1'
#
loop_
_entity.id
_entity.type
_entity.pdbx_description
1 polymer ?
#
loop_
_entity_poly.entity_id
_entity_poly.type
_entity_poly.pdbx_seq_one_letter_code
_entity_poly.pdbx_strand_id
1 'polypeptide(L)'
;MLSAWKIVSIYQFDMSVYTKIFLKFPKRFWPEGPGTEFFLYASGRRGYYPVWQQFEKQYPGSNVLLVTVTDEESRRIEQQSDNQTRAEAVEVLRKMFPGKQVPDATDILVPRWWSNRFFKGTFSNWPIGVNRYEYDQIRAPVGRVYFTGEHTSEHYNGYVHGAYLAGIDSADILIKCAQKKICKYIVQGKYK
;
A
#
# COMPACT_ATOMS: atom_id res chain seq x y z
N MET A 1 3.09 27.83 9.98
CA MET A 1 3.37 27.16 8.69
C MET A 1 4.62 26.30 8.86
N LEU A 2 4.70 25.16 8.16
CA LEU A 2 5.93 24.35 8.14
C LEU A 2 7.04 25.09 7.39
N SER A 3 8.29 24.83 7.75
CA SER A 3 9.47 25.37 7.06
C SER A 3 9.62 24.78 5.65
N ALA A 4 10.28 25.51 4.75
CA ALA A 4 10.49 25.07 3.37
C ALA A 4 11.20 23.71 3.27
N TRP A 5 12.25 23.49 4.08
CA TRP A 5 12.97 22.21 4.11
C TRP A 5 12.04 21.04 4.43
N LYS A 6 11.10 21.21 5.38
CA LYS A 6 10.15 20.17 5.77
C LYS A 6 9.16 19.87 4.64
N ILE A 7 8.67 20.93 3.99
CA ILE A 7 7.72 20.81 2.89
C ILE A 7 8.35 20.02 1.73
N VAL A 8 9.60 20.35 1.37
CA VAL A 8 10.34 19.64 0.31
C VAL A 8 10.47 18.15 0.64
N SER A 9 10.89 17.78 1.86
CA SER A 9 11.03 16.36 2.23
C SER A 9 9.70 15.60 2.18
N ILE A 10 8.57 16.25 2.52
CA ILE A 10 7.24 15.64 2.44
C ILE A 10 6.85 15.36 0.98
N TYR A 11 7.11 16.30 0.06
CA TYR A 11 6.72 16.15 -1.35
C TYR A 11 7.68 15.29 -2.18
N GLN A 12 8.93 15.11 -1.72
CA GLN A 12 9.89 14.23 -2.39
C GLN A 12 9.70 12.75 -2.07
N PHE A 13 8.97 12.41 -1.00
CA PHE A 13 8.71 11.02 -0.62
C PHE A 13 7.41 10.51 -1.22
N ASP A 14 7.39 9.27 -1.69
CA ASP A 14 6.22 8.73 -2.38
C ASP A 14 5.21 8.17 -1.38
N MET A 15 3.94 8.57 -1.53
CA MET A 15 2.81 7.86 -0.95
C MET A 15 2.21 6.93 -2.02
N SER A 16 2.58 5.65 -1.96
CA SER A 16 2.17 4.63 -2.93
C SER A 16 0.73 4.18 -2.73
N VAL A 17 0.15 3.55 -3.76
CA VAL A 17 -1.20 2.98 -3.72
C VAL A 17 -1.17 1.50 -4.08
N TYR A 18 -1.79 0.67 -3.23
CA TYR A 18 -1.86 -0.78 -3.36
C TYR A 18 -3.32 -1.25 -3.20
N THR A 19 -3.97 -1.60 -4.30
CA THR A 19 -5.41 -1.93 -4.30
C THR A 19 -5.62 -3.44 -4.34
N LYS A 20 -6.27 -3.97 -3.30
CA LYS A 20 -6.67 -5.37 -3.17
C LYS A 20 -8.13 -5.54 -3.58
N ILE A 21 -8.38 -5.96 -4.83
CA ILE A 21 -9.72 -6.12 -5.37
C ILE A 21 -10.20 -7.54 -5.05
N PHE A 22 -11.28 -7.66 -4.27
CA PHE A 22 -11.87 -8.96 -3.96
C PHE A 22 -13.07 -9.21 -4.86
N LEU A 23 -13.18 -10.45 -5.36
CA LEU A 23 -14.26 -10.90 -6.24
C LEU A 23 -14.85 -12.19 -5.67
N LYS A 24 -16.16 -12.20 -5.44
CA LYS A 24 -16.88 -13.40 -5.00
C LYS A 24 -17.58 -14.07 -6.19
N PHE A 25 -17.54 -15.39 -6.24
CA PHE A 25 -18.12 -16.19 -7.31
C PHE A 25 -19.15 -17.19 -6.78
N PRO A 26 -20.13 -17.58 -7.61
CA PRO A 26 -21.13 -18.57 -7.21
C PRO A 26 -20.52 -19.98 -7.08
N LYS A 27 -19.47 -20.27 -7.84
CA LYS A 27 -18.72 -21.52 -7.78
C LYS A 27 -17.26 -21.27 -8.10
N ARG A 28 -16.39 -22.11 -7.53
CA ARG A 28 -14.97 -22.16 -7.87
C ARG A 28 -14.76 -22.67 -9.30
N PHE A 29 -13.83 -22.05 -10.02
CA PHE A 29 -13.40 -22.49 -11.36
C PHE A 29 -11.87 -22.53 -11.52
N TRP A 30 -11.12 -22.04 -10.54
CA TRP A 30 -9.66 -22.05 -10.51
C TRP A 30 -9.10 -23.35 -9.88
N PRO A 31 -7.82 -23.69 -10.13
CA PRO A 31 -7.16 -24.84 -9.53
C PRO A 31 -7.00 -24.73 -8.01
N GLU A 32 -6.87 -25.87 -7.34
CA GLU A 32 -6.56 -25.99 -5.92
C GLU A 32 -5.44 -27.00 -5.66
N GLY A 33 -4.92 -26.97 -4.45
CA GLY A 33 -3.86 -27.85 -3.98
C GLY A 33 -2.54 -27.12 -3.77
N PRO A 34 -1.46 -27.86 -3.46
CA PRO A 34 -0.14 -27.28 -3.23
C PRO A 34 0.32 -26.41 -4.40
N GLY A 35 0.82 -25.20 -4.09
CA GLY A 35 1.37 -24.28 -5.11
C GLY A 35 0.34 -23.53 -5.96
N THR A 36 -0.96 -23.64 -5.68
CA THR A 36 -2.02 -22.95 -6.45
C THR A 36 -2.51 -21.64 -5.82
N GLU A 37 -1.98 -21.28 -4.66
CA GLU A 37 -2.45 -20.10 -3.90
C GLU A 37 -2.27 -18.80 -4.67
N PHE A 38 -1.12 -18.64 -5.33
CA PHE A 38 -0.80 -17.47 -6.13
C PHE A 38 -0.64 -17.86 -7.59
N PHE A 39 -1.22 -17.06 -8.48
CA PHE A 39 -1.06 -17.24 -9.92
C PHE A 39 -1.01 -15.86 -10.61
N LEU A 40 -0.35 -15.82 -11.78
CA LEU A 40 -0.03 -14.58 -12.47
C LEU A 40 -0.72 -14.48 -13.83
N TYR A 41 -1.11 -13.28 -14.21
CA TYR A 41 -1.58 -12.94 -15.55
C TYR A 41 -0.55 -12.07 -16.28
N ALA A 42 0.13 -12.67 -17.25
CA ALA A 42 1.13 -11.99 -18.08
C ALA A 42 0.46 -11.19 -19.21
N SER A 43 -0.18 -10.07 -18.87
CA SER A 43 -0.77 -9.17 -19.86
C SER A 43 0.28 -8.43 -20.68
N GLY A 44 -0.03 -8.14 -21.95
CA GLY A 44 0.75 -7.19 -22.76
C GLY A 44 0.69 -5.75 -22.23
N ARG A 45 -0.32 -5.42 -21.42
CA ARG A 45 -0.41 -4.16 -20.66
C ARG A 45 0.17 -4.37 -19.27
N ARG A 46 1.32 -3.77 -18.99
CA ARG A 46 1.99 -3.83 -17.68
C ARG A 46 1.02 -3.42 -16.56
N GLY A 47 0.97 -4.20 -15.48
CA GLY A 47 0.15 -3.91 -14.30
C GLY A 47 -1.34 -4.22 -14.43
N TYR A 48 -1.81 -4.71 -15.59
CA TYR A 48 -3.23 -4.99 -15.82
C TYR A 48 -3.67 -6.32 -15.19
N TYR A 49 -4.29 -6.25 -14.01
CA TYR A 49 -4.76 -7.40 -13.21
C TYR A 49 -3.74 -8.57 -13.08
N PRO A 50 -2.49 -8.32 -12.63
CA PRO A 50 -1.38 -9.24 -12.81
C PRO A 50 -1.25 -10.34 -11.74
N VAL A 51 -1.54 -10.02 -10.47
CA VAL A 51 -1.25 -10.90 -9.33
C VAL A 51 -2.56 -11.35 -8.70
N TRP A 52 -2.85 -12.64 -8.78
CA TRP A 52 -4.05 -13.24 -8.23
C TRP A 52 -3.73 -14.15 -7.05
N GLN A 53 -4.64 -14.17 -6.08
CA GLN A 53 -4.59 -15.04 -4.92
C GLN A 53 -5.95 -15.71 -4.71
N GLN A 54 -5.95 -17.01 -4.47
CA GLN A 54 -7.10 -17.76 -3.98
C GLN A 54 -6.96 -18.01 -2.47
N PHE A 55 -8.09 -18.22 -1.78
CA PHE A 55 -8.13 -18.30 -0.31
C PHE A 55 -8.63 -19.63 0.26
N GLU A 56 -8.48 -20.75 -0.41
CA GLU A 56 -8.99 -22.04 0.09
C GLU A 56 -8.38 -22.41 1.45
N LYS A 57 -7.13 -22.00 1.74
CA LYS A 57 -6.52 -22.24 3.06
C LYS A 57 -6.99 -21.25 4.13
N GLN A 58 -7.18 -19.99 3.76
CA GLN A 58 -7.50 -18.90 4.68
C GLN A 58 -9.01 -18.79 4.96
N TYR A 59 -9.82 -19.03 3.93
CA TYR A 59 -11.27 -18.94 3.92
C TYR A 59 -11.87 -20.09 3.07
N PRO A 60 -11.84 -21.35 3.57
CA PRO A 60 -12.34 -22.52 2.85
C PRO A 60 -13.78 -22.33 2.37
N GLY A 61 -14.07 -22.67 1.11
CA GLY A 61 -15.42 -22.58 0.54
C GLY A 61 -15.96 -21.15 0.32
N SER A 62 -15.13 -20.12 0.50
CA SER A 62 -15.54 -18.71 0.32
C SER A 62 -15.87 -18.34 -1.13
N ASN A 63 -15.30 -19.08 -2.10
CA ASN A 63 -15.31 -18.76 -3.53
C ASN A 63 -14.88 -17.30 -3.82
N VAL A 64 -13.87 -16.82 -3.08
CA VAL A 64 -13.30 -15.48 -3.26
C VAL A 64 -11.94 -15.57 -3.94
N LEU A 65 -11.73 -14.71 -4.93
CA LEU A 65 -10.41 -14.37 -5.46
C LEU A 65 -10.03 -12.96 -5.06
N LEU A 66 -8.73 -12.74 -4.87
CA LEU A 66 -8.13 -11.42 -4.78
C LEU A 66 -7.27 -11.19 -6.02
N VAL A 67 -7.41 -10.01 -6.63
CA VAL A 67 -6.44 -9.49 -7.58
C VAL A 67 -5.84 -8.19 -7.06
N THR A 68 -4.53 -8.08 -7.16
CA THR A 68 -3.77 -6.90 -6.72
C THR A 68 -3.35 -6.08 -7.93
N VAL A 69 -3.63 -4.78 -7.86
CA VAL A 69 -3.07 -3.75 -8.75
C VAL A 69 -2.40 -2.67 -7.90
N THR A 70 -1.44 -1.94 -8.47
CA THR A 70 -0.70 -0.89 -7.76
C THR A 70 -0.60 0.37 -8.62
N ASP A 71 -0.27 1.47 -7.96
CA ASP A 71 0.10 2.76 -8.57
C ASP A 71 -0.88 3.24 -9.68
N GLU A 72 -0.43 3.46 -10.91
CA GLU A 72 -1.25 3.94 -12.04
C GLU A 72 -2.57 3.17 -12.21
N GLU A 73 -2.53 1.84 -12.19
CA GLU A 73 -3.75 1.02 -12.33
C GLU A 73 -4.67 1.16 -11.11
N SER A 74 -4.11 1.32 -9.90
CA SER A 74 -4.92 1.62 -8.71
C SER A 74 -5.66 2.93 -8.86
N ARG A 75 -4.99 4.02 -9.28
CA ARG A 75 -5.63 5.33 -9.45
C ARG A 75 -6.75 5.28 -10.48
N ARG A 76 -6.54 4.59 -11.61
CA ARG A 76 -7.57 4.35 -12.62
C ARG A 76 -8.77 3.59 -12.05
N ILE A 77 -8.51 2.48 -11.36
CA ILE A 77 -9.56 1.60 -10.84
C ILE A 77 -10.35 2.26 -9.71
N GLU A 78 -9.72 3.04 -8.83
CA GLU A 78 -10.45 3.75 -7.78
C GLU A 78 -11.42 4.82 -8.34
N GLN A 79 -11.13 5.38 -9.51
CA GLN A 79 -11.93 6.42 -10.18
C GLN A 79 -13.08 5.88 -11.03
N GLN A 80 -13.10 4.58 -11.34
CA GLN A 80 -14.18 3.96 -12.11
C GLN A 80 -15.20 3.26 -11.23
N SER A 81 -16.33 2.88 -11.83
CA SER A 81 -17.38 2.12 -11.14
C SER A 81 -16.94 0.68 -10.87
N ASP A 82 -17.42 0.13 -9.75
CA ASP A 82 -17.19 -1.27 -9.39
C ASP A 82 -17.67 -2.25 -10.47
N ASN A 83 -18.75 -1.91 -11.19
CA ASN A 83 -19.27 -2.73 -12.30
C ASN A 83 -18.29 -2.82 -13.47
N GLN A 84 -17.64 -1.69 -13.81
CA GLN A 84 -16.65 -1.68 -14.87
C GLN A 84 -15.40 -2.47 -14.47
N THR A 85 -14.90 -2.29 -13.24
CA THR A 85 -13.77 -3.07 -12.71
C THR A 85 -14.09 -4.57 -12.66
N ARG A 86 -15.31 -4.92 -12.25
CA ARG A 86 -15.80 -6.31 -12.24
C ARG A 86 -15.79 -6.91 -13.64
N ALA A 87 -16.30 -6.19 -14.63
CA ALA A 87 -16.33 -6.65 -16.02
C ALA A 87 -14.92 -6.90 -16.58
N GLU A 88 -13.99 -5.95 -16.38
CA GLU A 88 -12.59 -6.08 -16.80
C GLU A 88 -11.90 -7.30 -16.15
N ALA A 89 -12.04 -7.46 -14.83
CA ALA A 89 -11.40 -8.55 -14.09
C ALA A 89 -11.97 -9.93 -14.48
N VAL A 90 -13.28 -10.04 -14.67
CA VAL A 90 -13.91 -11.29 -15.15
C VAL A 90 -13.51 -11.61 -16.59
N GLU A 91 -13.34 -10.61 -17.45
CA GLU A 91 -12.81 -10.82 -18.81
C GLU A 91 -11.38 -11.39 -18.77
N VAL A 92 -10.52 -10.86 -17.90
CA VAL A 92 -9.17 -11.40 -17.66
C VAL A 92 -9.25 -12.87 -17.23
N LEU A 93 -10.10 -13.19 -16.25
CA LEU A 93 -10.26 -14.57 -15.77
C LEU A 93 -10.76 -15.52 -16.87
N ARG A 94 -11.68 -15.08 -17.73
CA ARG A 94 -12.14 -15.86 -18.90
C ARG A 94 -11.00 -16.16 -19.88
N LYS A 95 -10.08 -15.21 -20.08
CA LYS A 95 -8.87 -15.41 -20.90
C LYS A 95 -7.86 -16.36 -20.23
N MET A 96 -7.75 -16.32 -18.91
CA MET A 96 -6.83 -17.17 -18.14
C MET A 96 -7.27 -18.63 -18.07
N PHE A 97 -8.59 -18.89 -18.07
CA PHE A 97 -9.15 -20.23 -17.95
C PHE A 97 -10.00 -20.60 -19.18
N PRO A 98 -9.40 -20.68 -20.39
CA PRO A 98 -10.13 -21.06 -21.59
C PRO A 98 -10.73 -22.47 -21.41
N GLY A 99 -11.98 -22.65 -21.84
CA GLY A 99 -12.70 -23.93 -21.70
C GLY A 99 -13.32 -24.17 -20.31
N LYS A 100 -13.15 -23.27 -19.34
CA LYS A 100 -13.94 -23.26 -18.10
C LYS A 100 -15.11 -22.29 -18.25
N GLN A 101 -16.27 -22.68 -17.71
CA GLN A 101 -17.41 -21.77 -17.57
C GLN A 101 -17.16 -20.84 -16.38
N VAL A 102 -16.40 -19.77 -16.59
CA VAL A 102 -16.15 -18.72 -15.60
C VAL A 102 -17.43 -17.89 -15.42
N PRO A 103 -18.13 -18.01 -14.28
CA PRO A 103 -19.34 -17.24 -14.01
C PRO A 103 -19.00 -15.76 -13.77
N ASP A 104 -20.00 -14.90 -13.88
CA ASP A 104 -19.85 -13.52 -13.39
C ASP A 104 -19.64 -13.51 -11.87
N ALA A 105 -18.87 -12.53 -11.39
CA ALA A 105 -18.70 -12.32 -9.96
C ALA A 105 -20.02 -11.81 -9.35
N THR A 106 -20.49 -12.46 -8.30
CA THR A 106 -21.70 -12.07 -7.58
C THR A 106 -21.47 -10.79 -6.78
N ASP A 107 -20.25 -10.60 -6.27
CA ASP A 107 -19.88 -9.42 -5.50
C ASP A 107 -18.44 -8.96 -5.76
N ILE A 108 -18.18 -7.68 -5.50
CA ILE A 108 -16.85 -7.07 -5.63
C ILE A 108 -16.60 -6.08 -4.49
N LEU A 109 -15.38 -6.06 -3.99
CA LEU A 109 -14.88 -5.00 -3.11
C LEU A 109 -13.64 -4.38 -3.73
N VAL A 110 -13.70 -3.07 -3.99
CA VAL A 110 -12.57 -2.24 -4.43
C VAL A 110 -12.23 -1.24 -3.33
N PRO A 111 -11.20 -1.49 -2.50
CA PRO A 111 -10.75 -0.53 -1.49
C PRO A 111 -10.22 0.74 -2.15
N ARG A 112 -10.73 1.90 -1.74
CA ARG A 112 -10.38 3.21 -2.32
C ARG A 112 -9.50 4.05 -1.38
N TRP A 113 -8.29 3.57 -1.12
CA TRP A 113 -7.36 4.17 -0.15
C TRP A 113 -6.79 5.51 -0.63
N TRP A 114 -6.49 5.63 -1.93
CA TRP A 114 -5.96 6.86 -2.52
C TRP A 114 -7.00 7.98 -2.54
N SER A 115 -8.24 7.64 -2.86
CA SER A 115 -9.36 8.59 -2.89
C SER A 115 -9.73 9.07 -1.48
N ASN A 116 -9.56 8.21 -0.47
CA ASN A 116 -9.90 8.53 0.91
C ASN A 116 -9.03 9.69 1.44
N ARG A 117 -9.70 10.79 1.84
CA ARG A 117 -9.04 12.02 2.29
C ARG A 117 -8.18 11.87 3.55
N PHE A 118 -8.38 10.82 4.33
CA PHE A 118 -7.61 10.56 5.55
C PHE A 118 -6.35 9.71 5.33
N PHE A 119 -6.19 9.11 4.15
CA PHE A 119 -5.04 8.25 3.83
C PHE A 119 -4.25 8.74 2.62
N LYS A 120 -4.94 9.09 1.51
CA LYS A 120 -4.33 9.54 0.24
C LYS A 120 -3.36 8.56 -0.41
N GLY A 121 -3.39 7.30 0.02
CA GLY A 121 -2.61 6.18 -0.49
C GLY A 121 -2.64 5.04 0.52
N THR A 122 -1.74 4.08 0.38
CA THR A 122 -1.66 2.92 1.27
C THR A 122 -0.46 2.96 2.19
N PHE A 123 0.72 3.28 1.67
CA PHE A 123 1.96 3.29 2.44
C PHE A 123 3.05 4.06 1.70
N SER A 124 4.05 4.52 2.43
CA SER A 124 5.19 5.22 1.85
C SER A 124 6.16 4.28 1.11
N ASN A 125 6.81 4.79 0.07
CA ASN A 125 7.87 4.10 -0.66
C ASN A 125 9.05 5.05 -0.84
N TRP A 126 10.27 4.54 -0.65
CA TRP A 126 11.47 5.37 -0.73
C TRP A 126 11.88 5.58 -2.21
N PRO A 127 11.77 6.81 -2.76
CA PRO A 127 12.06 7.05 -4.16
C PRO A 127 13.54 7.31 -4.39
N ILE A 128 13.97 7.09 -5.64
CA ILE A 128 15.31 7.50 -6.08
C ILE A 128 15.41 9.02 -5.97
N GLY A 129 16.51 9.51 -5.41
CA GLY A 129 16.78 10.93 -5.25
C GLY A 129 16.63 11.42 -3.81
N VAL A 130 15.88 10.71 -2.96
CA VAL A 130 15.83 11.00 -1.52
C VAL A 130 16.94 10.24 -0.81
N ASN A 131 17.91 10.96 -0.25
CA ASN A 131 18.95 10.35 0.57
C ASN A 131 18.54 10.29 2.06
N ARG A 132 19.39 9.67 2.89
CA ARG A 132 19.12 9.51 4.33
C ARG A 132 18.93 10.84 5.08
N TYR A 133 19.65 11.89 4.68
CA TYR A 133 19.50 13.21 5.28
C TYR A 133 18.10 13.79 5.02
N GLU A 134 17.66 13.76 3.77
CA GLU A 134 16.33 14.22 3.36
C GLU A 134 15.22 13.36 3.99
N TYR A 135 15.46 12.06 4.13
CA TYR A 135 14.56 11.18 4.88
C TYR A 135 14.49 11.57 6.38
N ASP A 136 15.62 11.81 7.03
CA ASP A 136 15.62 12.20 8.45
C ASP A 136 14.96 13.57 8.67
N GLN A 137 14.93 14.43 7.65
CA GLN A 137 14.10 15.63 7.65
C GLN A 137 12.60 15.30 7.70
N ILE A 138 12.10 14.19 7.13
CA ILE A 138 10.68 13.80 7.22
C ILE A 138 10.27 13.58 8.68
N ARG A 139 11.10 12.90 9.47
CA ARG A 139 10.81 12.61 10.89
C ARG A 139 11.15 13.76 11.84
N ALA A 140 12.02 14.70 11.45
CA ALA A 140 12.47 15.79 12.32
C ALA A 140 11.30 16.68 12.81
N PRO A 141 11.23 17.01 14.12
CA PRO A 141 10.19 17.89 14.63
C PRO A 141 10.35 19.34 14.15
N VAL A 142 9.24 20.09 14.08
CA VAL A 142 9.21 21.52 13.75
C VAL A 142 8.64 22.28 14.95
N GLY A 143 9.53 22.85 15.76
CA GLY A 143 9.15 23.51 17.01
C GLY A 143 8.51 22.50 17.98
N ARG A 144 7.21 22.66 18.24
CA ARG A 144 6.43 21.78 19.13
C ARG A 144 5.61 20.72 18.38
N VAL A 145 5.78 20.64 17.05
CA VAL A 145 5.08 19.68 16.19
C VAL A 145 6.01 18.49 15.93
N TYR A 146 5.58 17.31 16.37
CA TYR A 146 6.29 16.05 16.22
C TYR A 146 5.56 15.17 15.19
N PHE A 147 6.32 14.40 14.43
CA PHE A 147 5.82 13.54 13.36
C PHE A 147 6.09 12.09 13.70
N THR A 148 5.14 11.20 13.39
CA THR A 148 5.25 9.77 13.60
C THR A 148 4.40 9.02 12.57
N GLY A 149 4.60 7.72 12.44
CA GLY A 149 3.96 6.86 11.45
C GLY A 149 4.99 6.08 10.64
N GLU A 150 4.54 5.13 9.81
CA GLU A 150 5.44 4.25 9.05
C GLU A 150 6.45 5.03 8.20
N HIS A 151 6.06 6.16 7.62
CA HIS A 151 6.91 7.05 6.82
C HIS A 151 8.01 7.77 7.62
N THR A 152 8.05 7.58 8.95
CA THR A 152 9.12 8.07 9.83
C THR A 152 10.03 6.95 10.36
N SER A 153 9.73 5.69 10.05
CA SER A 153 10.55 4.52 10.38
C SER A 153 11.61 4.24 9.31
N GLU A 154 12.86 4.59 9.56
CA GLU A 154 13.93 4.54 8.56
C GLU A 154 14.06 3.18 7.86
N HIS A 155 14.17 2.10 8.64
CA HIS A 155 14.43 0.77 8.09
C HIS A 155 13.17 -0.02 7.74
N TYR A 156 11.99 0.48 8.14
CA TYR A 156 10.72 -0.27 8.08
C TYR A 156 9.53 0.55 7.60
N ASN A 157 9.77 1.65 6.89
CA ASN A 157 8.71 2.36 6.16
C ASN A 157 8.02 1.39 5.19
N GLY A 158 6.72 1.57 4.99
CA GLY A 158 5.86 0.64 4.26
C GLY A 158 5.13 -0.38 5.14
N TYR A 159 5.52 -0.55 6.41
CA TYR A 159 5.08 -1.68 7.24
C TYR A 159 4.43 -1.30 8.57
N VAL A 160 3.60 -2.23 9.07
CA VAL A 160 2.91 -2.12 10.37
C VAL A 160 3.89 -2.00 11.53
N HIS A 161 4.92 -2.86 11.58
CA HIS A 161 5.92 -2.81 12.64
C HIS A 161 6.76 -1.52 12.56
N GLY A 162 6.95 -0.96 11.36
CA GLY A 162 7.56 0.36 11.20
C GLY A 162 6.73 1.46 11.86
N ALA A 163 5.41 1.49 11.64
CA ALA A 163 4.54 2.44 12.34
C ALA A 163 4.60 2.29 13.87
N TYR A 164 4.60 1.04 14.37
CA TYR A 164 4.71 0.74 15.80
C TYR A 164 6.02 1.28 16.39
N LEU A 165 7.16 0.94 15.78
CA LEU A 165 8.49 1.38 16.26
C LEU A 165 8.67 2.89 16.13
N ALA A 166 8.19 3.50 15.04
CA ALA A 166 8.19 4.95 14.87
C ALA A 166 7.41 5.67 15.97
N GLY A 167 6.34 5.05 16.48
CA GLY A 167 5.58 5.56 17.63
C GLY A 167 6.46 5.66 18.88
N ILE A 168 7.21 4.60 19.18
CA ILE A 168 8.16 4.56 20.31
C ILE A 168 9.24 5.62 20.13
N ASP A 169 9.90 5.64 18.97
CA ASP A 169 10.97 6.60 18.66
C ASP A 169 10.50 8.05 18.83
N SER A 170 9.33 8.38 18.28
CA SER A 170 8.80 9.75 18.31
C SER A 170 8.40 10.17 19.73
N ALA A 171 7.86 9.23 20.51
CA ALA A 171 7.58 9.43 21.92
C ALA A 171 8.87 9.72 22.69
N ASP A 172 9.94 8.95 22.46
CA ASP A 172 11.23 9.16 23.13
C ASP A 172 11.87 10.52 22.81
N ILE A 173 11.78 10.98 21.56
CA ILE A 173 12.23 12.33 21.17
C ILE A 173 11.44 13.40 21.95
N LEU A 174 10.11 13.26 22.03
CA LEU A 174 9.25 14.20 22.76
C LEU A 174 9.54 14.16 24.27
N ILE A 175 9.62 12.98 24.87
CA ILE A 175 9.88 12.77 26.30
C ILE A 175 11.21 13.40 26.69
N LYS A 176 12.25 13.22 25.88
CA LYS A 176 13.56 13.83 26.09
C LYS A 176 13.49 15.37 26.11
N CYS A 177 12.69 15.97 25.25
CA CYS A 177 12.44 17.42 25.28
C CYS A 177 11.61 17.85 26.51
N ALA A 178 10.50 17.16 26.79
CA ALA A 178 9.56 17.53 27.84
C ALA A 178 10.18 17.40 29.25
N GLN A 179 10.83 16.26 29.51
CA GLN A 179 11.38 15.91 30.83
C GLN A 179 12.82 16.40 31.00
N LYS A 180 13.70 16.14 30.02
CA LYS A 180 15.14 16.46 30.13
C LYS A 180 15.50 17.85 29.58
N LYS A 181 14.53 18.60 29.02
CA LYS A 181 14.73 19.91 28.38
C LYS A 181 15.71 19.90 27.21
N ILE A 182 15.96 18.73 26.60
CA ILE A 182 16.82 18.59 25.43
C ILE A 182 15.93 18.47 24.19
N CYS A 183 15.64 19.61 23.56
CA CYS A 183 14.71 19.70 22.42
C CYS A 183 15.40 19.85 21.05
N LYS A 184 16.73 20.03 21.03
CA LYS A 184 17.48 20.19 19.78
C LYS A 184 17.57 18.84 19.06
N TYR A 185 16.85 18.71 17.95
CA TYR A 185 16.99 17.61 17.00
C TYR A 185 18.06 17.98 15.97
N ILE A 186 19.04 17.09 15.75
CA ILE A 186 20.08 17.27 14.73
C ILE A 186 19.81 16.25 13.64
N VAL A 187 19.44 16.74 12.46
CA VAL A 187 19.20 15.89 11.29
C VAL A 187 20.50 15.21 10.88
N GLN A 188 20.49 13.89 10.73
CA GLN A 188 21.65 13.08 10.39
C GLN A 188 21.62 12.59 8.94
N GLY A 189 22.76 12.68 8.25
CA GLY A 189 22.86 12.39 6.81
C GLY A 189 23.76 11.25 6.39
N LYS A 190 24.49 10.61 7.31
CA LYS A 190 25.43 9.53 6.99
C LYS A 190 25.39 8.43 8.05
N TYR A 191 25.51 7.18 7.61
CA TYR A 191 26.11 6.14 8.45
C TYR A 191 27.52 6.61 8.81
N LYS A 192 27.82 6.74 10.10
CA LYS A 192 29.22 6.67 10.53
C LYS A 192 29.71 5.24 10.40
#